data_AF-Q6NXP6-F1
#
_entry.id   AF-Q6NXP6-F1
#
_cell.length_a   1.000
_cell.length_b   1.000
_cell.length_c   1.000
_cell.angle_alpha   90.00
_cell.angle_beta   90.00
_cell.angle_gamma   90.00
#
_symmetry.space_group_name_H-M   'P 1'
#
loop_
_entity.id
_entity.type
_entity.pdbx_description
1 polymer ?
#
loop_
_entity_poly.entity_id
_entity_poly.type
_entity_poly.pdbx_seq_one_letter_code
_entity_poly.pdbx_strand_id
1 'polypeptide(L)'
;MDMLQDLESLQFEYGVPEEDRIWLYLQGRSRGLMIEACAHATFFCKLLYNLRASLNKNQSSRHLSIGSLNSATPEEFKVGIIGGGHLGKQLAGTLLQLGPIPAESLRISTRRPETLGELQKLGIKCFYHNADLVSWADVIFLCCLPSQLPNICVEIYTSLEKASIVYSFVAAIPLPRLKLLLNHTNILRPQYQYDEDSVSVWGANKGVIAALQDPTILQATCPYSPAGGIILNIKWLEGVFYAALNICTARNMAHSQVLQLLSELFLSVHFEDCGKDTASCPKLQLTDFVSKAYGKNLSQERPFPWFDLTAVQLKETPFSQHLSSSPVLQDHLTHLYCASFGISLTKEQPVISTGFPSQ
;
A
#
# COMPACT_ATOMS: atom_id res chain seq x y z
N MET A 1 29.56 -13.02 0.07
CA MET A 1 30.48 -12.32 -0.84
C MET A 1 30.06 -12.73 -2.24
N ASP A 2 29.54 -11.79 -3.01
CA ASP A 2 29.28 -12.01 -4.43
C ASP A 2 30.63 -11.97 -5.15
N MET A 3 31.16 -13.13 -5.53
CA MET A 3 32.51 -13.25 -6.11
C MET A 3 32.67 -12.48 -7.44
N LEU A 4 31.55 -12.02 -8.02
CA LEU A 4 31.52 -11.28 -9.28
C LEU A 4 31.56 -9.76 -9.06
N GLN A 5 31.40 -9.26 -7.84
CA GLN A 5 31.23 -7.83 -7.58
C GLN A 5 32.46 -7.01 -7.97
N ASP A 6 33.66 -7.59 -7.84
CA ASP A 6 34.94 -6.96 -8.17
C ASP A 6 35.41 -7.24 -9.62
N LEU A 7 34.63 -7.99 -10.40
CA LEU A 7 34.94 -8.32 -11.79
C LEU A 7 34.09 -7.45 -12.73
N GLU A 8 34.54 -6.23 -12.99
CA GLU A 8 33.83 -5.28 -13.87
C GLU A 8 33.43 -5.89 -15.22
N SER A 9 34.27 -6.76 -15.80
CA SER A 9 34.00 -7.42 -17.09
C SER A 9 32.82 -8.40 -17.06
N LEU A 10 32.36 -8.83 -15.88
CA LEU A 10 31.22 -9.71 -15.69
C LEU A 10 29.95 -8.97 -15.27
N GLN A 11 30.04 -7.65 -15.06
CA GLN A 11 28.88 -6.82 -14.78
C GLN A 11 28.07 -6.59 -16.06
N PHE A 12 26.75 -6.48 -15.92
CA PHE A 12 25.83 -6.31 -17.06
C PHE A 12 26.20 -5.08 -17.90
N GLU A 13 26.59 -4.01 -17.21
CA GLU A 13 26.97 -2.70 -17.74
C GLU A 13 28.17 -2.78 -18.69
N TYR A 14 29.08 -3.73 -18.48
CA TYR A 14 30.26 -3.89 -19.33
C TYR A 14 29.90 -4.46 -20.70
N GLY A 15 28.85 -5.30 -20.77
CA GLY A 15 28.33 -5.87 -22.01
C GLY A 15 27.47 -4.90 -22.83
N VAL A 16 27.14 -3.72 -22.31
CA VAL A 16 26.29 -2.73 -23.00
C VAL A 16 27.16 -1.89 -23.96
N PRO A 17 26.82 -1.83 -25.26
CA PRO A 17 27.47 -0.94 -26.22
C PRO A 17 27.53 0.50 -25.72
N GLU A 18 28.61 1.23 -26.01
CA GLU A 18 28.78 2.61 -25.50
C GLU A 18 27.61 3.54 -25.84
N GLU A 19 27.06 3.40 -27.05
CA GLU A 19 25.87 4.13 -27.51
C GLU A 19 24.61 3.87 -26.68
N ASP A 20 24.50 2.69 -26.08
CA ASP A 20 23.35 2.29 -25.25
C ASP A 20 23.56 2.57 -23.76
N ARG A 21 24.79 2.90 -23.33
CA ARG A 21 25.08 3.19 -21.91
C ARG A 21 24.29 4.36 -21.36
N ILE A 22 23.87 5.28 -22.24
CA ILE A 22 22.96 6.38 -21.89
C ILE A 22 21.62 5.90 -21.32
N TRP A 23 21.21 4.65 -21.57
CA TRP A 23 19.95 4.07 -21.10
C TRP A 23 20.09 3.26 -19.81
N LEU A 24 21.29 3.08 -19.25
CA LEU A 24 21.52 2.31 -18.04
C LEU A 24 20.70 2.83 -16.84
N TYR A 25 20.37 4.13 -16.81
CA TYR A 25 19.51 4.70 -15.78
C TYR A 25 18.11 4.04 -15.73
N LEU A 26 17.62 3.50 -16.85
CA LEU A 26 16.33 2.80 -16.91
C LEU A 26 16.32 1.53 -16.07
N GLN A 27 17.46 0.86 -15.91
CA GLN A 27 17.58 -0.29 -15.02
C GLN A 27 17.37 0.13 -13.56
N GLY A 28 18.02 1.24 -13.15
CA GLY A 28 17.82 1.86 -11.84
C GLY A 28 16.36 2.24 -11.62
N ARG A 29 15.72 2.88 -12.61
CA ARG A 29 14.29 3.25 -12.55
C ARG A 29 13.36 2.06 -12.44
N SER A 30 13.56 1.02 -13.26
CA SER A 30 12.75 -0.20 -13.20
C SER A 30 12.87 -0.89 -11.86
N ARG A 31 14.08 -0.90 -11.28
CA ARG A 31 14.35 -1.47 -9.97
C ARG A 31 13.71 -0.65 -8.86
N GLY A 32 13.87 0.67 -8.87
CA GLY A 32 13.23 1.56 -7.90
C GLY A 32 11.72 1.41 -7.90
N LEU A 33 11.10 1.35 -9.09
CA LEU A 33 9.65 1.15 -9.22
C LEU A 33 9.19 -0.17 -8.60
N MET A 34 9.97 -1.25 -8.77
CA MET A 34 9.67 -2.55 -8.16
C MET A 34 9.74 -2.47 -6.63
N ILE A 35 10.78 -1.82 -6.11
CA ILE A 35 10.99 -1.64 -4.67
C ILE A 35 9.84 -0.82 -4.08
N GLU A 36 9.54 0.34 -4.65
CA GLU A 36 8.43 1.19 -4.20
C GLU A 36 7.07 0.50 -4.30
N ALA A 37 6.80 -0.20 -5.40
CA ALA A 37 5.56 -0.96 -5.57
C ALA A 37 5.37 -1.98 -4.44
N CYS A 38 6.42 -2.74 -4.12
CA CYS A 38 6.37 -3.74 -3.06
C CYS A 38 6.30 -3.07 -1.68
N ALA A 39 7.01 -1.97 -1.45
CA ALA A 39 7.01 -1.23 -0.20
C ALA A 39 5.61 -0.69 0.12
N HIS A 40 5.02 0.06 -0.81
CA HIS A 40 3.70 0.66 -0.65
C HIS A 40 2.61 -0.39 -0.43
N ALA A 41 2.60 -1.48 -1.21
CA ALA A 41 1.66 -2.57 -1.00
C ALA A 41 1.85 -3.29 0.34
N THR A 42 3.10 -3.47 0.78
CA THR A 42 3.39 -4.11 2.07
C THR A 42 2.94 -3.23 3.24
N PHE A 43 3.20 -1.93 3.18
CA PHE A 43 2.70 -0.97 4.15
C PHE A 43 1.16 -0.96 4.19
N PHE A 44 0.53 -0.92 3.02
CA PHE A 44 -0.92 -0.99 2.91
C PHE A 44 -1.50 -2.25 3.58
N CYS A 45 -0.96 -3.43 3.28
CA CYS A 45 -1.38 -4.69 3.90
C CYS A 45 -1.12 -4.70 5.41
N LYS A 46 -0.01 -4.15 5.90
CA LYS A 46 0.27 -4.01 7.34
C LYS A 46 -0.81 -3.20 8.05
N LEU A 47 -1.17 -2.05 7.49
CA LEU A 47 -2.21 -1.20 8.05
C LEU A 47 -3.55 -1.92 8.11
N LEU A 48 -3.95 -2.57 7.02
CA LEU A 48 -5.24 -3.27 6.97
C LEU A 48 -5.29 -4.51 7.88
N TYR A 49 -4.18 -5.22 8.00
CA TYR A 49 -4.04 -6.32 8.95
C TYR A 49 -4.22 -5.82 10.40
N ASN A 50 -3.49 -4.76 10.77
CA ASN A 50 -3.58 -4.15 12.10
C ASN A 50 -4.99 -3.59 12.37
N LEU A 51 -5.61 -2.97 11.37
CA LEU A 51 -6.99 -2.51 11.44
C LEU A 51 -7.93 -3.68 11.78
N ARG A 52 -7.85 -4.79 11.03
CA ARG A 52 -8.68 -5.98 11.30
C ARG A 52 -8.44 -6.57 12.66
N ALA A 53 -7.19 -6.65 13.11
CA ALA A 53 -6.85 -7.14 14.44
C ALA A 53 -7.51 -6.29 15.54
N SER A 54 -7.46 -4.96 15.43
CA SER A 54 -8.11 -4.04 16.38
C SER A 54 -9.64 -4.12 16.31
N LEU A 55 -10.22 -4.28 15.12
CA LEU A 55 -11.65 -4.46 14.94
C LEU A 55 -12.18 -5.73 15.63
N ASN A 56 -11.44 -6.83 15.52
CA ASN A 56 -11.83 -8.11 16.13
C ASN A 56 -11.74 -8.05 17.66
N LYS A 57 -10.72 -7.36 18.23
CA LYS A 57 -10.62 -7.14 19.69
C LYS A 57 -11.84 -6.39 20.24
N ASN A 58 -12.33 -5.37 19.51
CA ASN A 58 -13.49 -4.58 19.91
C ASN A 58 -14.83 -5.34 19.79
N GLN A 59 -14.90 -6.38 18.96
CA GLN A 59 -16.09 -7.24 18.88
C GLN A 59 -16.11 -8.27 20.01
N SER A 60 -14.97 -8.87 20.33
CA SER A 60 -14.86 -9.84 21.43
C SER A 60 -15.20 -9.24 22.78
N SER A 61 -14.86 -7.96 23.02
CA SER A 61 -15.26 -7.25 24.24
C SER A 61 -16.77 -7.00 24.33
N ARG A 62 -17.48 -6.89 23.19
CA ARG A 62 -18.95 -6.75 23.14
C ARG A 62 -19.70 -8.08 23.23
N HIS A 63 -19.10 -9.18 22.75
CA HIS A 63 -19.77 -10.48 22.68
C HIS A 63 -19.69 -11.32 23.97
N LEU A 64 -18.95 -10.87 24.99
CA LEU A 64 -18.95 -11.49 26.33
C LEU A 64 -20.31 -11.44 27.05
N SER A 65 -21.34 -10.82 26.46
CA SER A 65 -22.65 -10.65 27.09
C SER A 65 -23.76 -11.62 26.62
N ILE A 66 -23.59 -12.44 25.59
CA ILE A 66 -24.60 -13.45 25.19
C ILE A 66 -23.90 -14.73 24.75
N GLY A 67 -24.20 -15.83 25.45
CA GLY A 67 -23.69 -17.17 25.16
C GLY A 67 -24.01 -17.60 23.74
N SER A 68 -22.99 -17.61 22.89
CA SER A 68 -23.03 -18.32 21.61
C SER A 68 -21.68 -18.97 21.38
N LEU A 69 -21.67 -20.29 21.56
CA LEU A 69 -20.57 -21.21 21.33
C LEU A 69 -20.35 -21.38 19.83
N ASN A 70 -19.90 -20.33 19.14
CA ASN A 70 -19.26 -20.47 17.84
C ASN A 70 -17.91 -19.78 17.96
N SER A 71 -16.85 -20.57 18.04
CA SER A 71 -15.48 -20.10 17.88
C SER A 71 -15.34 -19.53 16.46
N ALA A 72 -15.78 -18.29 16.26
CA ALA A 72 -15.39 -17.53 15.10
C ALA A 72 -13.89 -17.29 15.25
N THR A 73 -13.09 -18.12 14.57
CA THR A 73 -11.71 -17.78 14.28
C THR A 73 -11.70 -16.34 13.78
N PRO A 74 -10.85 -15.45 14.34
CA PRO A 74 -10.82 -14.05 13.93
C PRO A 74 -10.82 -13.99 12.40
N GLU A 75 -11.74 -13.23 11.79
CA GLU A 75 -11.84 -13.17 10.33
C GLU A 75 -10.47 -12.87 9.71
N GLU A 76 -9.89 -13.93 9.14
CA GLU A 76 -8.52 -13.92 8.65
C GLU A 76 -8.41 -12.92 7.49
N PHE A 77 -7.35 -12.10 7.48
CA PHE A 77 -7.13 -11.11 6.44
C PHE A 77 -6.50 -11.77 5.21
N LYS A 78 -7.29 -11.89 4.13
CA LYS A 78 -6.94 -12.69 2.95
C LYS A 78 -6.47 -11.80 1.81
N VAL A 79 -5.30 -12.14 1.28
CA VAL A 79 -4.67 -11.41 0.18
C VAL A 79 -4.55 -12.29 -1.05
N GLY A 80 -5.11 -11.83 -2.15
CA GLY A 80 -5.03 -12.48 -3.46
C GLY A 80 -4.16 -11.69 -4.43
N ILE A 81 -3.33 -12.37 -5.21
CA ILE A 81 -2.54 -11.77 -6.31
C ILE A 81 -2.97 -12.40 -7.64
N ILE A 82 -3.44 -11.58 -8.58
CA ILE A 82 -3.65 -11.99 -9.97
C ILE A 82 -2.41 -11.64 -10.76
N GLY A 83 -1.70 -12.66 -11.24
CA GLY A 83 -0.48 -12.53 -12.03
C GLY A 83 0.78 -12.91 -11.24
N GLY A 84 1.26 -14.14 -11.43
CA GLY A 84 2.51 -14.65 -10.84
C GLY A 84 3.76 -14.30 -11.65
N GLY A 85 3.78 -13.12 -12.28
CA GLY A 85 4.93 -12.61 -13.03
C GLY A 85 6.04 -12.11 -12.11
N HIS A 86 6.96 -11.30 -12.65
CA HIS A 86 8.06 -10.75 -11.85
C HIS A 86 7.56 -9.94 -10.64
N LEU A 87 6.67 -8.97 -10.86
CA LEU A 87 6.08 -8.17 -9.77
C LEU A 87 5.30 -9.02 -8.77
N GLY A 88 4.41 -9.91 -9.23
CA GLY A 88 3.61 -10.75 -8.34
C GLY A 88 4.47 -11.67 -7.46
N LYS A 89 5.58 -12.21 -7.99
CA LYS A 89 6.53 -13.00 -7.21
C LYS A 89 7.25 -12.18 -6.15
N GLN A 90 7.76 -11.00 -6.53
CA GLN A 90 8.44 -10.11 -5.57
C GLN A 90 7.47 -9.66 -4.47
N LEU A 91 6.28 -9.21 -4.85
CA LEU A 91 5.25 -8.79 -3.91
C LEU A 91 4.86 -9.91 -2.95
N ALA A 92 4.63 -11.13 -3.44
CA ALA A 92 4.32 -12.27 -2.59
C ALA A 92 5.43 -12.55 -1.57
N GLY A 93 6.70 -12.52 -2.01
CA GLY A 93 7.85 -12.66 -1.12
C GLY A 93 7.93 -11.55 -0.08
N THR A 94 7.72 -10.29 -0.48
CA THR A 94 7.74 -9.13 0.42
C THR A 94 6.60 -9.19 1.44
N LEU A 95 5.39 -9.55 1.02
CA LEU A 95 4.23 -9.69 1.93
C LEU A 95 4.43 -10.81 2.95
N LEU A 96 5.06 -11.92 2.55
CA LEU A 96 5.32 -13.04 3.43
C LEU A 96 6.44 -12.76 4.44
N GLN A 97 7.52 -12.09 4.02
CA GLN A 97 8.70 -11.88 4.86
C GLN A 97 8.68 -10.57 5.65
N LEU A 98 8.17 -9.50 5.04
CA LEU A 98 8.13 -8.19 5.65
C LEU A 98 6.72 -7.81 6.11
N GLY A 99 5.66 -8.42 5.58
CA GLY A 99 4.28 -8.21 6.01
C GLY A 99 3.82 -9.21 7.09
N PRO A 100 2.73 -8.92 7.80
CA PRO A 100 2.13 -9.82 8.78
C PRO A 100 1.15 -10.81 8.13
N ILE A 101 1.43 -11.25 6.89
CA ILE A 101 0.52 -12.08 6.11
C ILE A 101 1.04 -13.52 6.11
N PRO A 102 0.39 -14.45 6.83
CA PRO A 102 0.83 -15.84 6.82
C PRO A 102 0.56 -16.47 5.46
N ALA A 103 1.28 -17.55 5.13
CA ALA A 103 1.25 -18.15 3.80
C ALA A 103 -0.16 -18.67 3.41
N GLU A 104 -0.92 -19.17 4.37
CA GLU A 104 -2.30 -19.63 4.22
C GLU A 104 -3.29 -18.50 3.85
N SER A 105 -2.96 -17.28 4.25
CA SER A 105 -3.68 -16.04 3.95
C SER A 105 -3.25 -15.39 2.63
N LEU A 106 -2.32 -16.00 1.89
CA LEU A 106 -1.83 -15.49 0.61
C LEU A 106 -2.09 -16.48 -0.51
N ARG A 107 -2.72 -16.02 -1.59
CA ARG A 107 -3.01 -16.84 -2.79
C ARG A 107 -2.60 -16.14 -4.06
N ILE A 108 -2.17 -16.92 -5.05
CA ILE A 108 -1.79 -16.41 -6.37
C ILE A 108 -2.57 -17.16 -7.45
N SER A 109 -3.26 -16.41 -8.31
CA SER A 109 -3.85 -16.91 -9.55
C SER A 109 -2.95 -16.50 -10.72
N THR A 110 -2.46 -17.47 -11.48
CA THR A 110 -1.59 -17.24 -12.64
C THR A 110 -1.74 -18.36 -13.65
N ARG A 111 -1.55 -18.07 -14.95
CA ARG A 111 -1.68 -19.07 -16.03
C ARG A 111 -0.71 -20.25 -15.91
N ARG A 112 0.43 -20.05 -15.24
CA ARG A 112 1.52 -21.02 -15.12
C ARG A 112 1.90 -21.25 -13.65
N PRO A 113 0.98 -21.79 -12.81
CA PRO A 113 1.22 -21.96 -11.39
C PRO A 113 2.40 -22.91 -11.11
N GLU A 114 2.70 -23.82 -12.02
CA GLU A 114 3.86 -24.73 -11.96
C GLU A 114 5.21 -23.99 -11.91
N THR A 115 5.26 -22.74 -12.38
CA THR A 115 6.47 -21.90 -12.32
C THR A 115 6.69 -21.20 -10.97
N LEU A 116 5.77 -21.41 -10.02
CA LEU A 116 5.78 -20.80 -8.68
C LEU A 116 6.19 -21.81 -7.59
N GLY A 117 6.92 -22.87 -7.94
CA GLY A 117 7.30 -23.94 -7.02
C GLY A 117 7.94 -23.43 -5.72
N GLU A 118 8.79 -22.41 -5.78
CA GLU A 118 9.40 -21.81 -4.58
C GLU A 118 8.37 -21.14 -3.65
N LEU A 119 7.35 -20.47 -4.19
CA LEU A 119 6.27 -19.87 -3.39
C LEU A 119 5.33 -20.94 -2.82
N GLN A 120 5.06 -22.00 -3.59
CA GLN A 120 4.28 -23.14 -3.13
C GLN A 120 4.97 -23.88 -1.97
N LYS A 121 6.30 -24.04 -2.01
CA LYS A 121 7.09 -24.61 -0.90
C LYS A 121 7.00 -23.77 0.38
N LEU A 122 6.79 -22.46 0.24
CA LEU A 122 6.56 -21.55 1.37
C LEU A 122 5.11 -21.60 1.89
N GLY A 123 4.24 -22.43 1.32
CA GLY A 123 2.84 -22.60 1.74
C GLY A 123 1.83 -21.76 0.94
N ILE A 124 2.28 -20.91 0.01
CA ILE A 124 1.39 -20.05 -0.77
C ILE A 124 0.63 -20.89 -1.80
N LYS A 125 -0.70 -20.88 -1.73
CA LYS A 125 -1.53 -21.59 -2.71
C LYS A 125 -1.49 -20.86 -4.06
N CYS A 126 -0.89 -21.52 -5.05
CA CYS A 126 -0.78 -21.03 -6.43
C CYS A 126 -1.62 -21.90 -7.38
N PHE A 127 -2.52 -21.30 -8.16
CA PHE A 127 -3.45 -21.97 -9.08
C PHE A 127 -3.82 -21.06 -10.25
N TYR A 128 -4.78 -21.45 -11.10
CA TYR A 128 -5.30 -20.58 -12.16
C TYR A 128 -6.84 -20.56 -12.16
N HIS A 129 -7.42 -19.66 -11.37
CA HIS A 129 -8.86 -19.41 -11.33
C HIS A 129 -9.10 -18.03 -10.71
N ASN A 130 -9.27 -16.98 -11.53
CA ASN A 130 -9.28 -15.62 -10.99
C ASN A 130 -10.54 -15.34 -10.18
N ALA A 131 -11.70 -15.84 -10.63
CA ALA A 131 -12.97 -15.68 -9.92
C ALA A 131 -12.89 -16.21 -8.48
N ASP A 132 -12.39 -17.43 -8.29
CA ASP A 132 -12.25 -18.05 -6.96
C ASP A 132 -11.30 -17.29 -6.05
N LEU A 133 -10.20 -16.78 -6.61
CA LEU A 133 -9.25 -15.97 -5.85
C LEU A 133 -9.91 -14.67 -5.38
N VAL A 134 -10.65 -14.01 -6.27
CA VAL A 134 -11.29 -12.73 -6.00
C VAL A 134 -12.42 -12.86 -4.99
N SER A 135 -13.27 -13.90 -5.10
CA SER A 135 -14.34 -14.14 -4.13
C SER A 135 -13.82 -14.54 -2.74
N TRP A 136 -12.61 -15.08 -2.66
CA TRP A 136 -11.99 -15.45 -1.40
C TRP A 136 -11.23 -14.28 -0.72
N ALA A 137 -10.66 -13.36 -1.50
CA ALA A 137 -9.74 -12.35 -1.01
C ALA A 137 -10.41 -11.06 -0.55
N ASP A 138 -9.84 -10.43 0.49
CA ASP A 138 -10.22 -9.10 0.95
C ASP A 138 -9.49 -8.00 0.19
N VAL A 139 -8.22 -8.26 -0.15
CA VAL A 139 -7.39 -7.39 -0.99
C VAL A 139 -6.90 -8.19 -2.20
N ILE A 140 -7.15 -7.65 -3.39
CA ILE A 140 -6.78 -8.25 -4.66
C ILE A 140 -5.74 -7.36 -5.35
N PHE A 141 -4.52 -7.86 -5.48
CA PHE A 141 -3.48 -7.22 -6.26
C PHE A 141 -3.57 -7.62 -7.73
N LEU A 142 -3.68 -6.64 -8.62
CA LEU A 142 -3.59 -6.86 -10.07
C LEU A 142 -2.14 -6.65 -10.52
N CYS A 143 -1.40 -7.75 -10.63
CA CYS A 143 -0.01 -7.83 -11.09
C CYS A 143 0.09 -8.47 -12.50
N CYS A 144 -0.91 -8.19 -13.35
CA CYS A 144 -1.00 -8.70 -14.73
C CYS A 144 -0.51 -7.67 -15.76
N LEU A 145 -0.26 -8.13 -16.98
CA LEU A 145 0.10 -7.22 -18.09
C LEU A 145 -1.13 -6.41 -18.52
N PRO A 146 -0.96 -5.15 -19.00
CA PRO A 146 -2.08 -4.34 -19.47
C PRO A 146 -2.95 -5.01 -20.53
N SER A 147 -2.34 -5.78 -21.44
CA SER A 147 -3.05 -6.52 -22.49
C SER A 147 -3.93 -7.65 -21.97
N GLN A 148 -3.67 -8.16 -20.76
CA GLN A 148 -4.43 -9.26 -20.14
C GLN A 148 -5.63 -8.74 -19.36
N LEU A 149 -5.58 -7.48 -18.91
CA LEU A 149 -6.54 -6.94 -17.96
C LEU A 149 -8.00 -7.00 -18.46
N PRO A 150 -8.34 -6.65 -19.73
CA PRO A 150 -9.73 -6.73 -20.18
C PRO A 150 -10.37 -8.11 -19.99
N ASN A 151 -9.62 -9.18 -20.31
CA ASN A 151 -10.11 -10.55 -20.16
C ASN A 151 -10.25 -10.94 -18.69
N ILE A 152 -9.29 -10.55 -17.85
CA ILE A 152 -9.36 -10.78 -16.39
C ILE A 152 -10.59 -10.07 -15.81
N CYS A 153 -10.86 -8.82 -16.21
CA CYS A 153 -12.01 -8.06 -15.73
C CYS A 153 -13.35 -8.74 -16.09
N VAL A 154 -13.47 -9.31 -17.29
CA VAL A 154 -14.65 -10.09 -17.67
C VAL A 154 -14.79 -11.34 -16.80
N GLU A 155 -13.71 -12.06 -16.55
CA GLU A 155 -13.71 -13.28 -15.73
C GLU A 155 -14.16 -13.04 -14.29
N ILE A 156 -13.73 -11.92 -13.68
CA ILE A 156 -13.99 -11.63 -12.26
C ILE A 156 -15.19 -10.69 -12.03
N TYR A 157 -15.88 -10.28 -13.09
CA TYR A 157 -16.89 -9.20 -13.06
C TYR A 157 -17.96 -9.39 -11.97
N THR A 158 -18.43 -10.62 -11.76
CA THR A 158 -19.46 -10.96 -10.77
C THR A 158 -18.90 -11.51 -9.45
N SER A 159 -17.58 -11.59 -9.32
CA SER A 159 -16.90 -12.24 -8.19
C SER A 159 -16.41 -11.27 -7.11
N LEU A 160 -16.37 -9.96 -7.44
CA LEU A 160 -15.90 -8.91 -6.54
C LEU A 160 -16.94 -8.57 -5.48
N GLU A 161 -16.59 -8.80 -4.22
CA GLU A 161 -17.35 -8.30 -3.08
C GLU A 161 -17.26 -6.78 -2.96
N LYS A 162 -18.34 -6.11 -2.57
CA LYS A 162 -18.37 -4.63 -2.45
C LYS A 162 -17.28 -4.10 -1.52
N ALA A 163 -16.99 -4.83 -0.44
CA ALA A 163 -15.99 -4.45 0.55
C ALA A 163 -14.55 -4.81 0.13
N SER A 164 -14.36 -5.69 -0.86
CA SER A 164 -13.03 -6.08 -1.34
C SER A 164 -12.30 -4.87 -1.92
N ILE A 165 -10.98 -4.81 -1.74
CA ILE A 165 -10.15 -3.73 -2.29
C ILE A 165 -9.34 -4.27 -3.44
N VAL A 166 -9.46 -3.65 -4.61
CA VAL A 166 -8.61 -3.96 -5.76
C VAL A 166 -7.43 -2.99 -5.76
N TYR A 167 -6.24 -3.51 -5.54
CA TYR A 167 -5.00 -2.75 -5.63
C TYR A 167 -4.36 -3.02 -7.00
N SER A 168 -4.37 -2.03 -7.89
CA SER A 168 -3.91 -2.21 -9.27
C SER A 168 -2.50 -1.67 -9.49
N PHE A 169 -1.61 -2.49 -10.05
CA PHE A 169 -0.32 -2.05 -10.57
C PHE A 169 -0.32 -1.84 -12.10
N VAL A 170 -1.48 -1.96 -12.74
CA VAL A 170 -1.59 -1.87 -14.21
C VAL A 170 -1.56 -0.40 -14.65
N ALA A 171 -0.35 0.15 -14.80
CA ALA A 171 -0.12 1.59 -15.02
C ALA A 171 -0.74 2.14 -16.31
N ALA A 172 -0.84 1.34 -17.37
CA ALA A 172 -1.33 1.79 -18.68
C ALA A 172 -2.86 2.02 -18.75
N ILE A 173 -3.64 1.62 -17.73
CA ILE A 173 -5.11 1.70 -17.76
C ILE A 173 -5.62 2.73 -16.75
N PRO A 174 -6.12 3.90 -17.18
CA PRO A 174 -6.56 4.98 -16.28
C PRO A 174 -7.60 4.53 -15.25
N LEU A 175 -7.58 5.13 -14.05
CA LEU A 175 -8.51 4.82 -12.95
C LEU A 175 -10.00 4.82 -13.36
N PRO A 176 -10.52 5.79 -14.14
CA PRO A 176 -11.92 5.76 -14.60
C PRO A 176 -12.22 4.53 -15.47
N ARG A 177 -11.26 4.10 -16.28
CA ARG A 177 -11.40 2.89 -17.11
C ARG A 177 -11.35 1.63 -16.25
N LEU A 178 -10.46 1.57 -15.26
CA LEU A 178 -10.42 0.48 -14.29
C LEU A 178 -11.76 0.33 -13.55
N LYS A 179 -12.33 1.44 -13.05
CA LYS A 179 -13.65 1.45 -12.41
C LYS A 179 -14.75 0.88 -13.30
N LEU A 180 -14.78 1.28 -14.57
CA LEU A 180 -15.77 0.78 -15.52
C LEU A 180 -15.57 -0.71 -15.82
N LEU A 181 -14.34 -1.15 -16.05
CA LEU A 181 -14.03 -2.54 -16.39
C LEU A 181 -14.33 -3.51 -15.24
N LEU A 182 -14.01 -3.10 -14.01
CA LEU A 182 -14.23 -3.91 -12.82
C LEU A 182 -15.64 -3.73 -12.23
N ASN A 183 -16.40 -2.73 -12.69
CA ASN A 183 -17.64 -2.26 -12.07
C ASN A 183 -17.51 -2.08 -10.55
N HIS A 184 -16.40 -1.47 -10.11
CA HIS A 184 -16.02 -1.40 -8.70
C HIS A 184 -15.48 -0.03 -8.34
N THR A 185 -15.78 0.45 -7.13
CA THR A 185 -15.32 1.76 -6.64
C THR A 185 -14.15 1.67 -5.67
N ASN A 186 -13.94 0.51 -5.05
CA ASN A 186 -12.94 0.31 -4.01
C ASN A 186 -11.60 -0.10 -4.64
N ILE A 187 -11.10 0.75 -5.55
CA ILE A 187 -9.88 0.50 -6.31
C ILE A 187 -8.81 1.48 -5.86
N LEU A 188 -7.66 0.99 -5.43
CA LEU A 188 -6.46 1.78 -5.13
C LEU A 188 -5.41 1.54 -6.21
N ARG A 189 -4.80 2.59 -6.75
CA ARG A 189 -3.78 2.51 -7.79
C ARG A 189 -2.69 3.54 -7.51
N PRO A 190 -1.51 3.14 -7.00
CA PRO A 190 -0.39 4.07 -6.87
C PRO A 190 0.00 4.61 -8.26
N GLN A 191 0.40 5.87 -8.30
CA GLN A 191 0.91 6.53 -9.50
C GLN A 191 2.28 7.08 -9.17
N TYR A 192 3.24 6.79 -10.03
CA TYR A 192 4.62 7.18 -9.86
C TYR A 192 5.00 8.11 -11.01
N GLN A 193 5.68 9.20 -10.67
CA GLN A 193 6.31 10.11 -11.62
C GLN A 193 7.82 9.97 -11.50
N TYR A 194 8.54 10.34 -12.55
CA TYR A 194 9.99 10.25 -12.57
C TYR A 194 10.60 11.64 -12.67
N ASP A 195 11.66 11.86 -11.91
CA ASP A 195 12.57 12.99 -12.06
C ASP A 195 13.78 12.53 -12.90
N GLU A 196 14.19 13.34 -13.87
CA GLU A 196 15.32 13.04 -14.77
C GLU A 196 16.67 13.30 -14.11
N ASP A 197 16.73 14.25 -13.16
CA ASP A 197 17.99 14.73 -12.60
C ASP A 197 18.46 13.97 -11.34
N SER A 198 17.81 12.85 -11.01
CA SER A 198 18.05 12.15 -9.74
C SER A 198 19.25 11.19 -9.76
N VAL A 199 19.98 11.12 -8.65
CA VAL A 199 20.99 10.09 -8.40
C VAL A 199 20.30 8.76 -8.02
N SER A 200 20.70 7.66 -8.65
CA SER A 200 20.16 6.33 -8.35
C SER A 200 20.53 5.87 -6.94
N VAL A 201 19.54 5.78 -6.05
CA VAL A 201 19.69 5.27 -4.66
C VAL A 201 19.27 3.81 -4.52
N TRP A 202 18.72 3.20 -5.57
CA TRP A 202 18.01 1.91 -5.51
C TRP A 202 18.92 0.67 -5.36
N GLY A 203 20.24 0.90 -5.25
CA GLY A 203 21.29 -0.11 -5.14
C GLY A 203 21.39 -1.04 -6.35
N ALA A 204 22.52 -1.73 -6.48
CA ALA A 204 22.68 -2.81 -7.45
C ALA A 204 22.60 -4.18 -6.73
N ASN A 205 22.13 -5.21 -7.45
CA ASN A 205 22.29 -6.64 -7.13
C ASN A 205 21.60 -7.20 -5.86
N LYS A 206 21.00 -6.39 -4.98
CA LYS A 206 20.22 -6.91 -3.82
C LYS A 206 18.80 -7.36 -4.24
N GLY A 207 18.22 -8.35 -3.57
CA GLY A 207 16.78 -8.66 -3.71
C GLY A 207 15.89 -7.54 -3.15
N VAL A 208 14.60 -7.49 -3.53
CA VAL A 208 13.66 -6.45 -3.06
C VAL A 208 13.55 -6.43 -1.53
N ILE A 209 13.47 -7.59 -0.90
CA ILE A 209 13.39 -7.72 0.57
C ILE A 209 14.64 -7.11 1.23
N ALA A 210 15.83 -7.47 0.75
CA ALA A 210 17.09 -6.93 1.27
C ALA A 210 17.22 -5.42 1.02
N ALA A 211 16.65 -4.91 -0.07
CA ALA A 211 16.61 -3.48 -0.35
C ALA A 211 15.69 -2.75 0.64
N LEU A 212 14.53 -3.31 0.99
CA LEU A 212 13.60 -2.70 1.96
C LEU A 212 14.06 -2.79 3.43
N GLN A 213 15.12 -3.55 3.71
CA GLN A 213 15.80 -3.56 5.00
C GLN A 213 16.94 -2.54 5.08
N ASP A 214 17.31 -1.92 3.96
CA ASP A 214 18.32 -0.86 3.91
C ASP A 214 17.66 0.49 4.27
N PRO A 215 18.09 1.19 5.34
CA PRO A 215 17.44 2.43 5.79
C PRO A 215 17.37 3.52 4.72
N THR A 216 18.42 3.68 3.92
CA THR A 216 18.48 4.71 2.87
C THR A 216 17.51 4.40 1.75
N ILE A 217 17.46 3.13 1.32
CA ILE A 217 16.51 2.71 0.28
C ILE A 217 15.07 2.81 0.81
N LEU A 218 14.79 2.34 2.02
CA LEU A 218 13.44 2.42 2.58
C LEU A 218 12.97 3.87 2.69
N GLN A 219 13.82 4.78 3.16
CA GLN A 219 13.49 6.19 3.27
C GLN A 219 13.23 6.82 1.90
N ALA A 220 13.89 6.36 0.84
CA ALA A 220 13.58 6.76 -0.52
C ALA A 220 12.16 6.33 -0.95
N THR A 221 11.62 5.24 -0.40
CA THR A 221 10.23 4.82 -0.65
C THR A 221 9.17 5.54 0.21
N CYS A 222 9.54 6.52 1.04
CA CYS A 222 8.54 7.21 1.86
C CYS A 222 7.57 8.02 0.98
N PRO A 223 6.25 8.11 1.31
CA PRO A 223 5.25 8.73 0.44
C PRO A 223 5.51 10.19 0.00
N TYR A 224 6.33 10.94 0.74
CA TYR A 224 6.71 12.33 0.46
C TYR A 224 8.16 12.49 -0.04
N SER A 225 8.89 11.39 -0.19
CA SER A 225 10.30 11.43 -0.58
C SER A 225 10.44 11.59 -2.09
N PRO A 226 11.23 12.57 -2.56
CA PRO A 226 11.66 12.62 -3.96
C PRO A 226 12.95 11.81 -4.20
N ALA A 227 13.52 11.19 -3.16
CA ALA A 227 14.82 10.54 -3.27
C ALA A 227 14.77 9.35 -4.24
N GLY A 228 15.82 9.20 -5.05
CA GLY A 228 15.87 8.17 -6.08
C GLY A 228 15.07 8.48 -7.35
N GLY A 229 14.46 9.67 -7.44
CA GLY A 229 13.80 10.17 -8.64
C GLY A 229 12.52 9.45 -9.01
N ILE A 230 11.90 8.77 -8.06
CA ILE A 230 10.56 8.21 -8.19
C ILE A 230 9.70 8.94 -7.19
N ILE A 231 8.68 9.64 -7.68
CA ILE A 231 7.80 10.48 -6.87
C ILE A 231 6.43 9.83 -6.84
N LEU A 232 6.01 9.38 -5.67
CA LEU A 232 4.66 8.87 -5.45
C LEU A 232 3.65 10.02 -5.48
N ASN A 233 2.59 9.87 -6.26
CA ASN A 233 1.42 10.75 -6.14
C ASN A 233 0.75 10.53 -4.78
N ILE A 234 0.78 11.56 -3.92
CA ILE A 234 0.29 11.49 -2.54
C ILE A 234 -1.21 11.17 -2.41
N LYS A 235 -1.98 11.30 -3.49
CA LYS A 235 -3.36 10.78 -3.57
C LYS A 235 -3.45 9.29 -3.23
N TRP A 236 -2.37 8.54 -3.39
CA TRP A 236 -2.28 7.18 -2.88
C TRP A 236 -2.48 7.11 -1.36
N LEU A 237 -1.80 7.95 -0.60
CA LEU A 237 -1.88 7.96 0.87
C LEU A 237 -3.29 8.37 1.33
N GLU A 238 -3.92 9.33 0.65
CA GLU A 238 -5.34 9.62 0.86
C GLU A 238 -6.20 8.37 0.62
N GLY A 239 -5.99 7.68 -0.51
CA GLY A 239 -6.67 6.43 -0.83
C GLY A 239 -6.52 5.35 0.25
N VAL A 240 -5.37 5.26 0.92
CA VAL A 240 -5.13 4.35 2.05
C VAL A 240 -6.05 4.68 3.24
N PHE A 241 -6.18 5.96 3.61
CA PHE A 241 -7.08 6.38 4.69
C PHE A 241 -8.55 6.10 4.34
N TYR A 242 -8.98 6.46 3.14
CA TYR A 242 -10.37 6.21 2.71
C TYR A 242 -10.67 4.72 2.55
N ALA A 243 -9.68 3.88 2.21
CA ALA A 243 -9.84 2.43 2.21
C ALA A 243 -10.11 1.89 3.63
N ALA A 244 -9.38 2.38 4.63
CA ALA A 244 -9.63 2.03 6.04
C ALA A 244 -11.04 2.49 6.49
N LEU A 245 -11.47 3.70 6.10
CA LEU A 245 -12.83 4.19 6.34
C LEU A 245 -13.89 3.29 5.71
N ASN A 246 -13.70 2.84 4.47
CA ASN A 246 -14.62 1.94 3.79
C ASN A 246 -14.73 0.58 4.50
N ILE A 247 -13.62 0.03 5.00
CA ILE A 247 -13.63 -1.22 5.79
C ILE A 247 -14.47 -1.03 7.07
N CYS A 248 -14.25 0.06 7.80
CA CYS A 248 -15.03 0.35 9.01
C CYS A 248 -16.51 0.59 8.72
N THR A 249 -16.81 1.27 7.60
CA THR A 249 -18.17 1.55 7.12
C THR A 249 -18.89 0.26 6.74
N ALA A 250 -18.20 -0.70 6.09
CA ALA A 250 -18.75 -2.02 5.77
C ALA A 250 -19.14 -2.81 7.03
N ARG A 251 -18.46 -2.57 8.16
CA ARG A 251 -18.82 -3.13 9.47
C ARG A 251 -19.83 -2.28 10.27
N ASN A 252 -20.43 -1.27 9.64
CA ASN A 252 -21.43 -0.38 10.22
C ASN A 252 -20.98 0.28 11.54
N MET A 253 -19.70 0.64 11.64
CA MET A 253 -19.14 1.26 12.84
C MET A 253 -19.44 2.75 12.91
N ALA A 254 -19.84 3.22 14.09
CA ALA A 254 -20.04 4.63 14.40
C ALA A 254 -18.77 5.45 14.09
N HIS A 255 -18.92 6.59 13.41
CA HIS A 255 -17.78 7.38 12.96
C HIS A 255 -16.87 7.86 14.10
N SER A 256 -17.41 8.08 15.30
CA SER A 256 -16.62 8.45 16.49
C SER A 256 -15.61 7.37 16.88
N GLN A 257 -16.03 6.10 16.86
CA GLN A 257 -15.17 4.95 17.12
C GLN A 257 -14.15 4.76 15.99
N VAL A 258 -14.57 5.02 14.75
CA VAL A 258 -13.68 4.94 13.58
C VAL A 258 -12.56 5.98 13.68
N LEU A 259 -12.86 7.22 14.09
CA LEU A 259 -11.84 8.26 14.25
C LEU A 259 -10.80 7.93 15.32
N GLN A 260 -11.23 7.34 16.45
CA GLN A 260 -10.34 6.83 17.49
C GLN A 260 -9.43 5.72 16.94
N LEU A 261 -10.03 4.74 16.27
CA LEU A 261 -9.30 3.62 15.68
C LEU A 261 -8.30 4.07 14.61
N LEU A 262 -8.66 5.03 13.75
CA LEU A 262 -7.75 5.57 12.75
C LEU A 262 -6.62 6.38 13.40
N SER A 263 -6.91 7.11 14.48
CA SER A 263 -5.88 7.84 15.21
C SER A 263 -4.88 6.87 15.86
N GLU A 264 -5.34 5.77 16.46
CA GLU A 264 -4.46 4.69 16.95
C GLU A 264 -3.66 4.02 15.83
N LEU A 265 -4.30 3.76 14.68
CA LEU A 265 -3.66 3.07 13.57
C LEU A 265 -2.60 3.92 12.87
N PHE A 266 -2.89 5.21 12.64
CA PHE A 266 -2.06 6.10 11.82
C PHE A 266 -1.15 7.04 12.63
N LEU A 267 -1.48 7.29 13.91
CA LEU A 267 -0.79 8.30 14.72
C LEU A 267 -0.21 7.73 16.02
N SER A 268 -0.10 6.40 16.14
CA SER A 268 0.49 5.72 17.31
C SER A 268 2.01 5.91 17.44
N VAL A 269 2.68 6.22 16.33
CA VAL A 269 4.12 6.50 16.34
C VAL A 269 4.30 8.00 16.48
N HIS A 270 4.79 8.41 17.65
CA HIS A 270 5.04 9.81 17.97
C HIS A 270 6.49 10.19 17.72
N PHE A 271 6.69 11.41 17.25
CA PHE A 271 8.01 12.04 17.25
C PHE A 271 8.43 12.37 18.69
N GLU A 272 9.74 12.37 18.98
CA GLU A 272 10.27 12.67 20.31
C GLU A 272 9.76 14.02 20.86
N ASP A 273 9.54 15.01 19.98
CA ASP A 273 9.03 16.31 20.38
C ASP A 273 7.52 16.27 20.74
N CYS A 274 6.74 15.35 20.16
CA CYS A 274 5.32 15.13 20.51
C CYS A 274 5.16 14.49 21.89
N GLY A 275 6.16 13.71 22.33
CA GLY A 275 6.17 13.06 23.65
C GLY A 275 6.21 14.04 24.83
N LYS A 276 6.59 15.31 24.60
CA LYS A 276 6.61 16.36 25.63
C LYS A 276 5.34 17.19 25.68
N ASP A 277 4.65 17.34 24.55
CA ASP A 277 3.39 18.07 24.46
C ASP A 277 2.38 17.33 23.56
N THR A 278 1.54 16.51 24.19
CA THR A 278 0.46 15.77 23.50
C THR A 278 -0.56 16.67 22.79
N ALA A 279 -0.61 17.97 23.11
CA ALA A 279 -1.48 18.90 22.39
C ALA A 279 -1.00 19.18 20.96
N SER A 280 0.30 19.00 20.70
CA SER A 280 0.90 19.19 19.38
C SER A 280 0.65 18.03 18.41
N CYS A 281 0.27 16.85 18.93
CA CYS A 281 0.03 15.69 18.09
C CYS A 281 -1.26 15.86 17.27
N PRO A 282 -1.23 15.53 15.98
CA PRO A 282 -2.39 15.65 15.11
C PRO A 282 -3.55 14.80 15.64
N LYS A 283 -4.78 15.28 15.42
CA LYS A 283 -6.01 14.57 15.78
C LYS A 283 -6.90 14.52 14.57
N LEU A 284 -7.39 13.32 14.24
CA LEU A 284 -8.34 13.15 13.15
C LEU A 284 -9.75 13.55 13.60
N GLN A 285 -10.36 14.44 12.84
CA GLN A 285 -11.71 14.95 13.03
C GLN A 285 -12.62 14.49 11.89
N LEU A 286 -13.94 14.51 12.14
CA LEU A 286 -14.93 14.16 11.13
C LEU A 286 -14.78 15.01 9.86
N THR A 287 -14.56 16.32 10.04
CA THR A 287 -14.44 17.29 8.94
C THR A 287 -13.18 17.14 8.10
N ASP A 288 -12.23 16.31 8.53
CA ASP A 288 -11.04 16.01 7.73
C ASP A 288 -11.36 15.04 6.59
N PHE A 289 -12.48 14.30 6.66
CA PHE A 289 -12.87 13.30 5.65
C PHE A 289 -14.19 13.64 4.95
N VAL A 290 -15.03 14.48 5.55
CA VAL A 290 -16.32 14.89 4.97
C VAL A 290 -16.47 16.41 5.00
N SER A 291 -17.35 16.93 4.14
CA SER A 291 -17.64 18.36 4.14
C SER A 291 -18.22 18.82 5.49
N LYS A 292 -17.94 20.07 5.88
CA LYS A 292 -18.49 20.68 7.11
C LYS A 292 -20.02 20.60 7.16
N ALA A 293 -20.69 20.75 6.02
CA ALA A 293 -22.15 20.65 5.92
C ALA A 293 -22.66 19.22 6.19
N TYR A 294 -21.96 18.21 5.66
CA TYR A 294 -22.31 16.81 5.92
C TYR A 294 -22.05 16.43 7.37
N GLY A 295 -20.87 16.79 7.91
CA GLY A 295 -20.48 16.44 9.27
C GLY A 295 -21.43 16.98 10.34
N LYS A 296 -21.99 18.19 10.17
CA LYS A 296 -22.98 18.76 11.09
C LYS A 296 -24.30 17.96 11.16
N ASN A 297 -24.63 17.22 10.10
CA ASN A 297 -25.88 16.46 10.01
C ASN A 297 -25.69 14.97 10.34
N LEU A 298 -24.46 14.52 10.58
CA LEU A 298 -24.16 13.12 10.87
C LEU A 298 -24.23 12.87 12.38
N SER A 299 -25.17 12.04 12.84
CA SER A 299 -25.25 11.68 14.26
C SER A 299 -24.07 10.79 14.68
N GLN A 300 -23.65 10.88 15.95
CA GLN A 300 -22.46 10.19 16.47
C GLN A 300 -22.46 8.68 16.27
N GLU A 301 -23.64 8.06 16.22
CA GLU A 301 -23.79 6.60 16.04
C GLU A 301 -23.77 6.16 14.57
N ARG A 302 -23.89 7.09 13.61
CA ARG A 302 -23.88 6.74 12.19
C ARG A 302 -22.46 6.45 11.71
N PRO A 303 -22.30 5.49 10.78
CA PRO A 303 -21.03 5.29 10.10
C PRO A 303 -20.70 6.46 9.17
N PHE A 304 -19.45 6.51 8.74
CA PHE A 304 -19.06 7.31 7.58
C PHE A 304 -19.85 6.89 6.33
N PRO A 305 -20.01 7.78 5.34
CA PRO A 305 -20.53 7.37 4.04
C PRO A 305 -19.54 6.41 3.35
N TRP A 306 -20.04 5.64 2.40
CA TRP A 306 -19.18 4.88 1.50
C TRP A 306 -18.45 5.82 0.55
N PHE A 307 -17.13 5.70 0.46
CA PHE A 307 -16.30 6.55 -0.40
C PHE A 307 -15.92 5.82 -1.68
N ASP A 308 -16.03 6.51 -2.80
CA ASP A 308 -15.49 6.04 -4.07
C ASP A 308 -13.98 6.31 -4.11
N LEU A 309 -13.16 5.27 -3.90
CA LEU A 309 -11.70 5.42 -3.87
C LEU A 309 -11.14 5.92 -5.20
N THR A 310 -11.82 5.67 -6.33
CA THR A 310 -11.37 6.23 -7.61
C THR A 310 -11.59 7.75 -7.66
N ALA A 311 -12.67 8.25 -7.08
CA ALA A 311 -12.92 9.68 -6.98
C ALA A 311 -11.94 10.34 -6.00
N VAL A 312 -11.64 9.70 -4.86
CA VAL A 312 -10.64 10.14 -3.88
C VAL A 312 -9.27 10.35 -4.54
N GLN A 313 -8.85 9.44 -5.42
CA GLN A 313 -7.54 9.53 -6.07
C GLN A 313 -7.48 10.55 -7.22
N LEU A 314 -8.64 10.99 -7.74
CA LEU A 314 -8.72 11.86 -8.93
C LEU A 314 -9.13 13.30 -8.61
N LYS A 315 -9.63 13.56 -7.39
CA LYS A 315 -10.20 14.85 -7.01
C LYS A 315 -9.64 15.30 -5.67
N GLU A 316 -9.75 16.60 -5.42
CA GLU A 316 -9.50 17.15 -4.10
C GLU A 316 -10.55 16.67 -3.10
N THR A 317 -10.07 16.28 -1.92
CA THR A 317 -10.88 15.87 -0.78
C THR A 317 -10.60 16.81 0.40
N PRO A 318 -11.47 16.86 1.42
CA PRO A 318 -11.14 17.57 2.66
C PRO A 318 -9.82 17.10 3.27
N PHE A 319 -9.50 15.81 3.10
CA PHE A 319 -8.29 15.22 3.63
C PHE A 319 -7.04 15.63 2.85
N SER A 320 -7.16 15.86 1.55
CA SER A 320 -6.07 16.42 0.73
C SER A 320 -5.57 17.73 1.32
N GLN A 321 -6.52 18.63 1.62
CA GLN A 321 -6.22 19.94 2.21
C GLN A 321 -5.60 19.79 3.60
N HIS A 322 -6.11 18.85 4.40
CA HIS A 322 -5.58 18.58 5.72
C HIS A 322 -4.12 18.10 5.66
N LEU A 323 -3.81 17.10 4.83
CA LEU A 323 -2.45 16.61 4.60
C LEU A 323 -1.51 17.72 4.13
N SER A 324 -1.91 18.51 3.14
CA SER A 324 -1.08 19.60 2.61
C SER A 324 -0.83 20.72 3.62
N SER A 325 -1.77 20.97 4.53
CA SER A 325 -1.67 22.03 5.53
C SER A 325 -0.93 21.65 6.82
N SER A 326 -0.62 20.35 7.02
CA SER A 326 -0.07 19.85 8.28
C SER A 326 1.24 19.07 8.07
N PRO A 327 2.41 19.74 8.05
CA PRO A 327 3.71 19.09 8.01
C PRO A 327 3.90 18.06 9.14
N VAL A 328 3.40 18.38 10.33
CA VAL A 328 3.46 17.48 11.49
C VAL A 328 2.74 16.15 11.23
N LEU A 329 1.61 16.18 10.52
CA LEU A 329 0.92 14.96 10.12
C LEU A 329 1.74 14.18 9.08
N GLN A 330 2.36 14.85 8.11
CA GLN A 330 3.23 14.21 7.13
C GLN A 330 4.43 13.50 7.80
N ASP A 331 5.02 14.13 8.81
CA ASP A 331 6.09 13.55 9.62
C ASP A 331 5.61 12.30 10.35
N HIS A 332 4.48 12.36 11.07
CA HIS A 332 3.91 11.18 11.76
C HIS A 332 3.68 10.02 10.79
N LEU A 333 3.17 10.29 9.58
CA LEU A 333 2.92 9.25 8.59
C LEU A 333 4.23 8.68 8.00
N THR A 334 5.25 9.51 7.84
CA THR A 334 6.59 9.08 7.42
C THR A 334 7.26 8.21 8.48
N HIS A 335 7.17 8.60 9.76
CA HIS A 335 7.67 7.82 10.89
C HIS A 335 6.93 6.48 11.03
N LEU A 336 5.59 6.49 10.93
CA LEU A 336 4.80 5.27 10.91
C LEU A 336 5.21 4.34 9.77
N TYR A 337 5.42 4.89 8.57
CA TYR A 337 5.84 4.14 7.41
C TYR A 337 7.16 3.41 7.68
N CYS A 338 8.21 4.11 8.09
CA CYS A 338 9.51 3.51 8.42
C CYS A 338 9.42 2.50 9.58
N ALA A 339 8.72 2.87 10.66
CA ALA A 339 8.53 2.01 11.83
C ALA A 339 7.83 0.71 11.46
N SER A 340 6.91 0.74 10.48
CA SER A 340 6.23 -0.46 10.01
C SER A 340 7.20 -1.50 9.42
N PHE A 341 8.34 -1.09 8.90
CA PHE A 341 9.42 -1.96 8.39
C PHE A 341 10.53 -2.22 9.41
N GLY A 342 10.37 -1.76 10.66
CA GLY A 342 11.35 -1.94 11.72
C GLY A 342 12.53 -0.97 11.65
N ILE A 343 12.40 0.14 10.91
CA ILE A 343 13.44 1.17 10.80
C ILE A 343 12.99 2.43 11.56
N SER A 344 13.79 2.86 12.54
CA SER A 344 13.57 4.11 13.26
C SER A 344 14.37 5.24 12.60
N LEU A 345 13.68 6.31 12.20
CA LEU A 345 14.32 7.53 11.72
C LEU A 345 14.85 8.32 12.92
N THR A 346 16.18 8.48 13.04
CA THR A 346 16.80 9.45 13.94
C THR A 346 17.05 10.77 13.20
N LYS A 347 17.02 11.90 13.92
CA LYS A 347 16.95 13.30 13.45
C LYS A 347 18.08 13.77 12.50
N GLU A 348 19.02 12.91 12.11
CA GLU A 348 20.29 13.30 11.48
C GLU A 348 20.37 13.09 9.96
N GLN A 349 19.26 12.87 9.25
CA GLN A 349 19.30 12.93 7.78
C GLN A 349 18.48 14.10 7.25
N PRO A 350 19.13 15.07 6.56
CA PRO A 350 18.47 16.27 6.13
C PRO A 350 17.40 15.87 5.11
N VAL A 351 16.16 16.27 5.40
CA VAL A 351 15.16 16.47 4.36
C VAL A 351 15.83 17.41 3.36
N ILE A 352 16.12 16.90 2.16
CA ILE A 352 16.54 17.73 1.05
C ILE A 352 15.30 18.57 0.73
N SER A 353 15.21 19.72 1.38
CA SER A 353 14.24 20.76 1.10
C SER A 353 14.54 21.28 -0.30
N THR A 354 13.92 20.70 -1.31
CA THR A 354 13.73 21.38 -2.59
C THR A 354 12.65 22.43 -2.38
N GLY A 355 13.09 23.63 -2.02
CA GLY A 355 12.24 24.81 -2.06
C GLY A 355 11.73 24.99 -3.49
N PHE A 356 10.43 24.80 -3.69
CA PHE A 356 9.77 25.40 -4.84
C PHE A 356 9.88 26.92 -4.69
N PRO A 357 10.44 27.66 -5.66
CA PRO A 357 10.32 29.10 -5.64
C PRO A 357 8.85 29.43 -5.88
N SER A 358 8.20 29.98 -4.86
CA SER A 358 6.94 30.70 -5.02
C SER A 358 7.23 31.99 -5.79
N GLN A 359 6.99 31.99 -7.10
CA GLN A 359 6.41 33.10 -7.90
C GLN A 359 6.23 32.70 -9.35
#